data_AF-A0A7G9S095-F1
#
_entry.id   AF-A0A7G9S095-F1
#
_cell.length_a   1.000
_cell.length_b   1.000
_cell.length_c   1.000
_cell.angle_alpha   90.00
_cell.angle_beta   90.00
_cell.angle_gamma   90.00
#
_symmetry.space_group_name_H-M   'P 1'
#
loop_
_entity.id
_entity.type
_entity.pdbx_description
1 polymer ?
#
loop_
_entity_poly.entity_id
_entity_poly.type
_entity_poly.pdbx_seq_one_letter_code
_entity_poly.pdbx_strand_id
1 'polypeptide(L)'
;MCLLLSACAPSKKEEENQSSNRAKIDINGQISEFDIISGATTGKVEGPAFKGDEKAERMKWSGRPKIGLIEGDYTFDSLNFNGGYLATVAIIQDSKTKDIISVRFDEKAPENYYAPEWRNQTKRTSGYANWQMENERTDVSLVTIVNAMTYLESQVLENNSVTGDFKNPKGASTSAVEGFIPLLAQVEPKLKSPSPLKIVSVTRELGGGIFGSLQVVYNKETNKIVDFHYDEFFADEKDEITEETLQKYYRQSKYQSLSYLTDTNSSFKDDVNKYRSSIVDEEKLRESDTLGDGFNKIVNEINNYSK
;
A
#
# COMPACT_ATOMS: atom_id res chain seq x y z
N MET A 1 29.92 45.91 -54.69
CA MET A 1 28.76 45.91 -53.77
C MET A 1 28.05 44.58 -53.95
N CYS A 2 28.29 43.62 -53.06
CA CYS A 2 27.46 42.43 -52.92
C CYS A 2 27.44 42.09 -51.44
N LEU A 3 26.29 42.36 -50.83
CA LEU A 3 26.03 42.17 -49.41
C LEU A 3 25.99 40.68 -49.08
N LEU A 4 26.73 40.30 -48.04
CA LEU A 4 26.55 39.04 -47.32
C LEU A 4 25.22 39.10 -46.56
N LEU A 5 24.24 38.32 -46.99
CA LEU A 5 23.02 38.06 -46.23
C LEU A 5 23.26 36.87 -45.30
N SER A 6 23.28 37.17 -44.01
CA SER A 6 23.31 36.20 -42.91
C SER A 6 21.99 35.43 -42.89
N ALA A 7 22.04 34.12 -43.10
CA ALA A 7 20.90 33.24 -42.97
C ALA A 7 20.75 32.80 -41.49
N CYS A 8 19.62 33.14 -40.88
CA CYS A 8 19.20 32.61 -39.58
C CYS A 8 19.22 31.08 -39.58
N ALA A 9 19.97 30.50 -38.65
CA ALA A 9 19.84 29.09 -38.29
C ALA A 9 18.48 28.88 -37.61
N PRO A 10 17.68 27.88 -38.02
CA PRO A 10 16.47 27.52 -37.29
C PRO A 10 16.84 26.92 -35.93
N SER A 11 16.15 27.37 -34.89
CA SER A 11 16.30 26.86 -33.53
C SER A 11 16.09 25.35 -33.52
N LYS A 12 17.06 24.64 -32.94
CA LYS A 12 16.89 23.24 -32.56
C LYS A 12 15.71 23.18 -31.60
N LYS A 13 14.58 22.61 -32.05
CA LYS A 13 13.61 22.02 -31.14
C LYS A 13 14.38 20.97 -30.35
N GLU A 14 14.47 21.16 -29.05
CA GLU A 14 14.83 20.11 -28.12
C GLU A 14 13.86 18.96 -28.38
N GLU A 15 14.39 17.86 -28.89
CA GLU A 15 13.70 16.58 -28.91
C GLU A 15 13.50 16.20 -27.45
N GLU A 16 12.28 16.43 -26.94
CA GLU A 16 11.78 15.78 -25.74
C GLU A 16 11.98 14.28 -25.92
N ASN A 17 12.98 13.77 -25.21
CA ASN A 17 13.30 12.37 -25.15
C ASN A 17 12.05 11.63 -24.65
N GLN A 18 11.40 10.86 -25.52
CA GLN A 18 10.26 9.99 -25.19
C GLN A 18 10.73 8.89 -24.22
N SER A 19 10.86 9.26 -22.95
CA SER A 19 10.79 8.32 -21.84
C SER A 19 9.50 7.53 -21.99
N SER A 20 9.56 6.20 -21.95
CA SER A 20 8.39 5.33 -22.13
C SER A 20 7.24 5.78 -21.23
N ASN A 21 6.11 6.18 -21.81
CA ASN A 21 4.89 6.58 -21.08
C ASN A 21 4.18 5.40 -20.39
N ARG A 22 4.92 4.33 -20.08
CA ARG A 22 4.43 3.10 -19.45
C ARG A 22 5.35 2.70 -18.31
N ALA A 23 4.75 2.19 -17.25
CA ALA A 23 5.46 1.55 -16.15
C ALA A 23 5.05 0.09 -16.03
N LYS A 24 5.98 -0.71 -15.51
CA LYS A 24 5.80 -2.10 -15.14
C LYS A 24 6.31 -2.29 -13.72
N ILE A 25 5.46 -2.80 -12.84
CA ILE A 25 5.84 -3.12 -11.45
C ILE A 25 5.49 -4.56 -11.12
N ASP A 26 6.31 -5.18 -10.28
CA ASP A 26 6.06 -6.50 -9.71
C ASP A 26 5.95 -6.37 -8.19
N ILE A 27 4.74 -6.58 -7.68
CA ILE A 27 4.46 -6.57 -6.25
C ILE A 27 3.95 -7.95 -5.87
N ASN A 28 4.75 -8.72 -5.13
CA ASN A 28 4.41 -10.07 -4.69
C ASN A 28 4.04 -11.04 -5.85
N GLY A 29 4.67 -10.90 -7.02
CA GLY A 29 4.36 -11.70 -8.21
C GLY A 29 3.21 -11.14 -9.05
N GLN A 30 2.53 -10.09 -8.58
CA GLN A 30 1.45 -9.41 -9.30
C GLN A 30 2.05 -8.36 -10.24
N ILE A 31 2.40 -8.81 -11.45
CA ILE A 31 2.95 -7.95 -12.49
C ILE A 31 1.84 -7.07 -13.07
N SER A 32 1.99 -5.75 -12.91
CA SER A 32 1.05 -4.74 -13.42
C SER A 32 1.74 -3.84 -14.44
N GLU A 33 1.07 -3.57 -15.55
CA GLU A 33 1.53 -2.65 -16.59
C GLU A 33 0.46 -1.59 -16.88
N PHE A 34 0.85 -0.32 -16.87
CA PHE A 34 -0.08 0.79 -17.09
C PHE A 34 0.63 2.00 -17.71
N ASP A 35 -0.16 2.84 -18.39
CA ASP A 35 0.33 4.13 -18.85
C ASP A 35 0.53 5.07 -17.65
N ILE A 36 1.55 5.91 -17.70
CA ILE A 36 1.89 6.85 -16.62
C ILE A 36 1.80 8.30 -17.09
N ILE A 37 1.50 9.19 -16.15
CA ILE A 37 1.41 10.63 -16.36
C ILE A 37 2.07 11.38 -15.20
N SER A 38 2.55 12.59 -15.46
CA SER A 38 2.90 13.56 -14.40
C SER A 38 1.69 14.40 -14.02
N GLY A 39 1.48 14.60 -12.73
CA GLY A 39 0.41 15.47 -12.22
C GLY A 39 -0.97 14.82 -12.19
N ALA A 40 -2.03 15.64 -12.33
CA ALA A 40 -3.42 15.25 -12.14
C ALA A 40 -3.86 14.15 -13.12
N THR A 41 -4.63 13.18 -12.62
CA THR A 41 -5.22 12.08 -13.42
C THR A 41 -6.42 12.51 -14.27
N THR A 42 -6.55 13.81 -14.53
CA THR A 42 -7.62 14.39 -15.33
C THR A 42 -7.36 14.14 -16.81
N GLY A 43 -8.01 13.10 -17.35
CA GLY A 43 -7.99 12.80 -18.77
C GLY A 43 -8.75 11.50 -19.05
N LYS A 44 -9.46 11.44 -20.17
CA LYS A 44 -10.07 10.18 -20.61
C LYS A 44 -8.95 9.18 -20.89
N VAL A 45 -9.02 8.01 -20.24
CA VAL A 45 -8.19 6.88 -20.66
C VAL A 45 -8.81 6.35 -21.94
N GLU A 46 -8.08 6.41 -23.03
CA GLU A 46 -8.49 5.89 -24.33
C GLU A 46 -7.92 4.48 -24.50
N GLY A 47 -8.72 3.59 -25.08
CA GLY A 47 -8.33 2.20 -25.27
C GLY A 47 -9.53 1.27 -25.34
N PRO A 48 -9.29 -0.02 -25.61
CA PRO A 48 -10.32 -1.04 -25.51
C PRO A 48 -10.86 -1.12 -24.08
N ALA A 49 -12.18 -1.26 -23.96
CA ALA A 49 -12.85 -1.54 -22.70
C ALA A 49 -12.96 -3.06 -22.50
N PHE A 50 -12.53 -3.54 -21.34
CA PHE A 50 -12.59 -4.95 -20.95
C PHE A 50 -13.68 -5.16 -19.90
N LYS A 51 -14.32 -6.34 -19.90
CA LYS A 51 -15.40 -6.70 -18.96
C LYS A 51 -15.28 -8.15 -18.49
N GLY A 52 -15.98 -8.47 -17.40
CA GLY A 52 -16.09 -9.84 -16.88
C GLY A 52 -14.73 -10.48 -16.58
N ASP A 53 -14.60 -11.76 -16.89
CA ASP A 53 -13.41 -12.56 -16.59
C ASP A 53 -12.15 -12.03 -17.28
N GLU A 54 -12.27 -11.53 -18.52
CA GLU A 54 -11.12 -10.93 -19.24
C GLU A 54 -10.55 -9.73 -18.47
N LYS A 55 -11.42 -8.89 -17.90
CA LYS A 55 -10.99 -7.75 -17.08
C LYS A 55 -10.32 -8.24 -15.79
N ALA A 56 -10.91 -9.23 -15.13
CA ALA A 56 -10.39 -9.78 -13.89
C ALA A 56 -9.01 -10.43 -14.06
N GLU A 57 -8.78 -11.11 -15.18
CA GLU A 57 -7.48 -11.72 -15.52
C GLU A 57 -6.40 -10.66 -15.79
N ARG A 58 -6.77 -9.53 -16.40
CA ARG A 58 -5.83 -8.44 -16.74
C ARG A 58 -5.51 -7.54 -15.54
N MET A 59 -6.45 -7.35 -14.62
CA MET A 59 -6.25 -6.48 -13.45
C MET A 59 -5.47 -7.23 -12.36
N LYS A 60 -4.19 -6.89 -12.22
CA LYS A 60 -3.28 -7.44 -11.21
C LYS A 60 -2.94 -6.38 -10.17
N TRP A 61 -2.95 -6.76 -8.89
CA TRP A 61 -2.45 -5.94 -7.77
C TRP A 61 -2.30 -6.84 -6.53
N SER A 62 -1.45 -6.41 -5.60
CA SER A 62 -1.34 -7.01 -4.27
C SER A 62 -1.55 -5.94 -3.20
N GLY A 63 -2.49 -6.19 -2.29
CA GLY A 63 -2.72 -5.34 -1.12
C GLY A 63 -1.85 -5.72 0.08
N ARG A 64 -1.36 -6.96 0.16
CA ARG A 64 -0.64 -7.49 1.32
C ARG A 64 0.83 -7.02 1.37
N PRO A 65 1.47 -7.01 2.55
CA PRO A 65 2.92 -6.81 2.67
C PRO A 65 3.72 -7.93 1.99
N LYS A 66 4.99 -7.66 1.66
CA LYS A 66 5.92 -8.69 1.14
C LYS A 66 6.33 -9.64 2.25
N ILE A 67 6.44 -10.93 1.94
CA ILE A 67 6.98 -11.94 2.86
C ILE A 67 8.41 -11.57 3.23
N GLY A 68 8.70 -11.59 4.53
CA GLY A 68 10.03 -11.23 5.02
C GLY A 68 10.02 -10.75 6.46
N LEU A 69 11.20 -10.40 6.96
CA LEU A 69 11.38 -9.65 8.19
C LEU A 69 11.94 -8.28 7.79
N ILE A 70 11.36 -7.22 8.34
CA ILE A 70 11.81 -5.84 8.17
C ILE A 70 11.95 -5.23 9.56
N GLU A 71 13.10 -4.64 9.83
CA GLU A 71 13.37 -3.89 11.05
C GLU A 71 13.98 -2.54 10.70
N GLY A 72 13.58 -1.49 11.40
CA GLY A 72 14.22 -0.18 11.25
C GLY A 72 13.58 0.93 12.06
N ASP A 73 14.05 2.14 11.82
CA ASP A 73 13.48 3.38 12.35
C ASP A 73 12.11 3.60 11.71
N TYR A 74 11.07 3.77 12.54
CA TYR A 74 9.68 3.80 12.10
C TYR A 74 9.11 5.21 12.12
N THR A 75 8.48 5.62 11.02
CA THR A 75 7.74 6.88 10.93
C THR A 75 6.35 6.61 10.37
N PHE A 76 5.32 7.07 11.08
CA PHE A 76 3.93 7.05 10.62
C PHE A 76 3.39 8.47 10.57
N ASP A 77 2.62 8.77 9.53
CA ASP A 77 1.90 10.03 9.45
C ASP A 77 0.63 9.93 8.62
N SER A 78 -0.21 10.95 8.71
CA SER A 78 -1.46 11.03 7.98
C SER A 78 -1.79 12.45 7.53
N LEU A 79 -2.61 12.55 6.48
CA LEU A 79 -3.07 13.82 5.93
C LEU A 79 -4.55 13.73 5.56
N ASN A 80 -5.34 14.69 6.07
CA ASN A 80 -6.72 14.88 5.62
C ASN A 80 -6.74 15.67 4.30
N PHE A 81 -7.52 15.21 3.33
CA PHE A 81 -7.67 15.87 2.03
C PHE A 81 -9.10 15.76 1.48
N ASN A 82 -9.43 16.59 0.50
CA ASN A 82 -10.68 16.55 -0.28
C ASN A 82 -11.97 16.32 0.52
N GLY A 83 -12.15 17.07 1.61
CA GLY A 83 -13.39 17.01 2.39
C GLY A 83 -13.53 15.76 3.26
N GLY A 84 -12.42 15.12 3.65
CA GLY A 84 -12.38 14.15 4.76
C GLY A 84 -11.78 12.79 4.43
N TYR A 85 -11.16 12.62 3.26
CA TYR A 85 -10.31 11.44 3.02
C TYR A 85 -9.07 11.55 3.89
N LEU A 86 -8.59 10.41 4.40
CA LEU A 86 -7.38 10.34 5.20
C LEU A 86 -6.34 9.49 4.49
N ALA A 87 -5.32 10.14 3.92
CA ALA A 87 -4.11 9.47 3.44
C ALA A 87 -3.24 9.10 4.65
N THR A 88 -2.61 7.94 4.63
CA THR A 88 -1.68 7.47 5.67
C THR A 88 -0.43 6.93 5.01
N VAL A 89 0.72 7.06 5.69
CA VAL A 89 1.98 6.48 5.25
C VAL A 89 2.75 5.92 6.45
N ALA A 90 3.24 4.70 6.30
CA ALA A 90 4.21 4.08 7.19
C ALA A 90 5.54 3.95 6.43
N ILE A 91 6.63 4.51 6.97
CA ILE A 91 7.97 4.47 6.41
C ILE A 91 8.90 3.80 7.41
N ILE A 92 9.73 2.88 6.91
CA ILE A 92 10.78 2.22 7.67
C ILE A 92 12.11 2.57 7.02
N GLN A 93 13.02 3.17 7.79
CA GLN A 93 14.40 3.42 7.38
C GLN A 93 15.33 2.44 8.07
N ASP A 94 16.30 1.89 7.34
CA ASP A 94 17.38 1.11 7.97
C ASP A 94 18.09 1.99 9.00
N SER A 95 18.23 1.48 10.23
CA SER A 95 18.71 2.31 11.34
C SER A 95 20.16 2.79 11.17
N LYS A 96 20.97 2.14 10.32
CA LYS A 96 22.39 2.46 10.09
C LYS A 96 22.60 3.34 8.87
N THR A 97 22.07 2.94 7.73
CA THR A 97 22.24 3.60 6.42
C THR A 97 21.28 4.76 6.23
N LYS A 98 20.14 4.74 6.93
CA LYS A 98 18.99 5.64 6.75
C LYS A 98 18.25 5.47 5.42
N ASP A 99 18.57 4.43 4.66
CA ASP A 99 17.86 4.07 3.44
C ASP A 99 16.42 3.67 3.75
N ILE A 100 15.47 4.12 2.92
CA ILE A 100 14.07 3.73 2.99
C ILE A 100 13.97 2.28 2.49
N ILE A 101 13.70 1.36 3.41
CA ILE A 101 13.60 -0.08 3.13
C ILE A 101 12.15 -0.54 3.00
N SER A 102 11.20 0.27 3.46
CA SER A 102 9.77 0.03 3.28
C SER A 102 9.00 1.34 3.33
N VAL A 103 7.99 1.46 2.46
CA VAL A 103 6.98 2.52 2.49
C VAL A 103 5.64 1.87 2.19
N ARG A 104 4.60 2.26 2.94
CA ARG A 104 3.25 1.71 2.78
C ARG A 104 2.19 2.80 2.95
N PHE A 105 1.45 3.07 1.89
CA PHE A 105 0.30 3.96 1.88
C PHE A 105 -1.01 3.23 2.11
N ASP A 106 -1.95 3.90 2.76
CA ASP A 106 -3.36 3.54 2.70
C ASP A 106 -4.21 4.81 2.66
N GLU A 107 -5.46 4.67 2.27
CA GLU A 107 -6.44 5.73 2.27
C GLU A 107 -7.70 5.26 2.96
N LYS A 108 -8.19 6.05 3.91
CA LYS A 108 -9.51 5.86 4.51
C LYS A 108 -10.51 6.82 3.88
N ALA A 109 -11.64 6.29 3.45
CA ALA A 109 -12.74 7.09 2.92
C ALA A 109 -13.43 7.93 4.01
N PRO A 110 -13.98 9.10 3.66
CA PRO A 110 -14.68 9.96 4.62
C PRO A 110 -15.96 9.30 5.16
N GLU A 111 -16.46 9.82 6.27
CA GLU A 111 -17.72 9.39 6.86
C GLU A 111 -18.92 9.60 5.93
N ASN A 112 -18.89 10.64 5.09
CA ASN A 112 -19.95 10.96 4.13
C ASN A 112 -19.70 10.38 2.73
N TYR A 113 -18.83 9.37 2.60
CA TYR A 113 -18.50 8.77 1.30
C TYR A 113 -19.77 8.28 0.57
N TYR A 114 -19.80 8.47 -0.76
CA TYR A 114 -21.01 8.29 -1.56
C TYR A 114 -21.50 6.84 -1.60
N ALA A 115 -20.58 5.87 -1.58
CA ALA A 115 -20.88 4.45 -1.46
C ALA A 115 -20.91 4.10 0.04
N PRO A 116 -22.10 3.92 0.65
CA PRO A 116 -22.24 3.86 2.11
C PRO A 116 -21.44 2.74 2.77
N GLU A 117 -21.29 1.60 2.09
CA GLU A 117 -20.52 0.45 2.52
C GLU A 117 -19.03 0.76 2.72
N TRP A 118 -18.48 1.72 1.96
CA TRP A 118 -17.07 2.08 2.03
C TRP A 118 -16.78 3.25 2.97
N ARG A 119 -17.79 3.82 3.64
CA ARG A 119 -17.60 4.92 4.60
C ARG A 119 -16.70 4.51 5.74
N ASN A 120 -15.74 5.38 6.07
CA ASN A 120 -14.75 5.12 7.13
C ASN A 120 -13.95 3.81 6.95
N GLN A 121 -13.91 3.23 5.75
CA GLN A 121 -13.07 2.07 5.47
C GLN A 121 -11.76 2.50 4.84
N THR A 122 -10.69 1.78 5.21
CA THR A 122 -9.46 1.79 4.44
C THR A 122 -9.71 1.18 3.06
N LYS A 123 -8.88 1.51 2.08
CA LYS A 123 -9.11 1.11 0.69
C LYS A 123 -8.17 0.01 0.22
N ARG A 124 -6.99 -0.14 0.84
CA ARG A 124 -5.98 -1.09 0.34
C ARG A 124 -6.43 -2.54 0.41
N THR A 125 -6.96 -2.98 1.55
CA THR A 125 -7.25 -4.41 1.82
C THR A 125 -8.66 -4.71 2.31
N SER A 126 -9.57 -3.74 2.26
CA SER A 126 -10.98 -3.92 2.67
C SER A 126 -11.89 -4.61 1.64
N GLY A 127 -11.39 -4.83 0.43
CA GLY A 127 -12.19 -5.23 -0.74
C GLY A 127 -12.57 -4.07 -1.66
N TYR A 128 -12.25 -2.82 -1.29
CA TYR A 128 -12.55 -1.66 -2.13
C TYR A 128 -11.91 -1.75 -3.52
N ALA A 129 -10.68 -2.27 -3.64
CA ALA A 129 -10.02 -2.48 -4.93
C ALA A 129 -10.73 -3.55 -5.79
N ASN A 130 -11.26 -4.62 -5.18
CA ASN A 130 -12.08 -5.62 -5.87
C ASN A 130 -13.38 -4.98 -6.39
N TRP A 131 -14.02 -4.13 -5.58
CA TRP A 131 -15.16 -3.34 -6.02
C TRP A 131 -14.80 -2.37 -7.17
N GLN A 132 -13.62 -1.74 -7.14
CA GLN A 132 -13.15 -0.93 -8.27
C GLN A 132 -12.95 -1.73 -9.55
N MET A 133 -12.51 -2.99 -9.45
CA MET A 133 -12.39 -3.90 -10.58
C MET A 133 -13.75 -4.22 -11.21
N GLU A 134 -14.84 -4.22 -10.45
CA GLU A 134 -16.20 -4.44 -10.99
C GLU A 134 -16.80 -3.20 -11.66
N ASN A 135 -16.33 -2.00 -11.29
CA ASN A 135 -16.86 -0.74 -11.79
C ASN A 135 -16.39 -0.39 -13.23
N GLU A 136 -17.29 0.22 -14.02
CA GLU A 136 -17.01 0.63 -15.42
C GLU A 136 -15.82 1.60 -15.55
N ARG A 137 -15.51 2.35 -14.49
CA ARG A 137 -14.40 3.31 -14.47
C ARG A 137 -13.04 2.65 -14.76
N THR A 138 -12.89 1.37 -14.46
CA THR A 138 -11.64 0.62 -14.66
C THR A 138 -11.67 -0.25 -15.92
N ASP A 139 -12.75 -0.23 -16.72
CA ASP A 139 -12.88 -1.05 -17.93
C ASP A 139 -11.76 -0.77 -18.94
N VAL A 140 -11.29 0.49 -19.01
CA VAL A 140 -10.21 0.90 -19.93
C VAL A 140 -8.88 1.02 -19.21
N SER A 141 -8.83 1.62 -18.01
CA SER A 141 -7.57 1.89 -17.32
C SER A 141 -6.93 0.64 -16.70
N LEU A 142 -7.74 -0.36 -16.31
CA LEU A 142 -7.30 -1.56 -15.59
C LEU A 142 -6.49 -1.25 -14.31
N VAL A 143 -6.70 -0.07 -13.74
CA VAL A 143 -5.95 0.46 -12.59
C VAL A 143 -6.88 0.67 -11.41
N THR A 144 -6.48 0.15 -10.24
CA THR A 144 -7.11 0.42 -8.95
C THR A 144 -6.36 1.49 -8.15
N ILE A 145 -6.93 1.92 -7.03
CA ILE A 145 -6.23 2.75 -6.04
C ILE A 145 -4.96 2.07 -5.52
N VAL A 146 -4.96 0.73 -5.40
CA VAL A 146 -3.82 -0.02 -4.86
C VAL A 146 -2.65 0.05 -5.84
N ASN A 147 -2.90 -0.04 -7.15
CA ASN A 147 -1.84 0.14 -8.15
C ASN A 147 -1.19 1.52 -8.04
N ALA A 148 -1.97 2.57 -7.76
CA ALA A 148 -1.45 3.92 -7.56
C ALA A 148 -0.59 4.03 -6.30
N MET A 149 -1.04 3.42 -5.19
CA MET A 149 -0.27 3.37 -3.95
C MET A 149 1.06 2.61 -4.15
N THR A 150 1.01 1.40 -4.72
CA THR A 150 2.20 0.56 -4.87
C THR A 150 3.18 1.08 -5.89
N TYR A 151 2.71 1.79 -6.93
CA TYR A 151 3.60 2.45 -7.88
C TYR A 151 4.31 3.67 -7.28
N LEU A 152 3.61 4.43 -6.42
CA LEU A 152 4.26 5.51 -5.68
C LEU A 152 5.28 4.95 -4.69
N GLU A 153 4.97 3.85 -4.02
CA GLU A 153 5.89 3.12 -3.13
C GLU A 153 7.16 2.68 -3.88
N SER A 154 7.01 2.09 -5.07
CA SER A 154 8.18 1.66 -5.84
C SER A 154 9.08 2.83 -6.21
N GLN A 155 8.51 3.96 -6.64
CA GLN A 155 9.28 5.17 -6.95
C GLN A 155 10.02 5.73 -5.73
N VAL A 156 9.41 5.69 -4.54
CA VAL A 156 10.07 6.12 -3.29
C VAL A 156 11.24 5.20 -2.94
N LEU A 157 11.06 3.88 -3.07
CA LEU A 157 12.10 2.89 -2.79
C LEU A 157 13.24 2.94 -3.80
N GLU A 158 12.93 2.98 -5.09
CA GLU A 158 13.91 3.01 -6.19
C GLU A 158 14.80 4.26 -6.12
N ASN A 159 14.21 5.41 -5.80
CA ASN A 159 14.94 6.67 -5.66
C ASN A 159 15.51 6.89 -4.26
N ASN A 160 15.15 6.03 -3.30
CA ASN A 160 15.45 6.21 -1.88
C ASN A 160 15.11 7.64 -1.39
N SER A 161 13.95 8.15 -1.81
CA SER A 161 13.55 9.54 -1.58
C SER A 161 12.04 9.69 -1.50
N VAL A 162 11.57 10.46 -0.52
CA VAL A 162 10.17 10.89 -0.40
C VAL A 162 9.88 12.19 -1.16
N THR A 163 10.85 12.72 -1.89
CA THR A 163 10.71 13.89 -2.75
C THR A 163 11.10 13.54 -4.18
N GLY A 164 10.43 14.16 -5.14
CA GLY A 164 10.75 13.99 -6.56
C GLY A 164 9.54 14.22 -7.44
N ASP A 165 9.79 14.13 -8.75
CA ASP A 165 8.77 14.25 -9.79
C ASP A 165 8.01 12.93 -9.98
N PHE A 166 7.23 12.57 -8.96
CA PHE A 166 6.46 11.33 -8.96
C PHE A 166 5.44 11.27 -10.11
N LYS A 167 5.37 10.09 -10.74
CA LYS A 167 4.40 9.76 -11.78
C LYS A 167 3.26 8.94 -11.21
N ASN A 168 2.11 8.99 -11.88
CA ASN A 168 0.91 8.28 -11.47
C ASN A 168 0.37 7.41 -12.61
N PRO A 169 -0.25 6.25 -12.30
CA PRO A 169 -0.95 5.48 -13.32
C PRO A 169 -2.11 6.31 -13.91
N LYS A 170 -2.22 6.33 -15.23
CA LYS A 170 -3.32 7.01 -15.92
C LYS A 170 -4.65 6.34 -15.55
N GLY A 171 -5.64 7.14 -15.17
CA GLY A 171 -6.92 6.63 -14.69
C GLY A 171 -6.94 6.20 -13.22
N ALA A 172 -5.84 6.38 -12.47
CA ALA A 172 -5.85 6.26 -11.01
C ALA A 172 -6.73 7.35 -10.34
N SER A 173 -7.00 7.17 -9.04
CA SER A 173 -7.65 8.21 -8.21
C SER A 173 -6.76 9.45 -8.10
N THR A 174 -7.35 10.62 -7.86
CA THR A 174 -6.59 11.85 -7.57
C THR A 174 -5.87 11.79 -6.23
N SER A 175 -6.19 10.80 -5.40
CA SER A 175 -5.56 10.50 -4.11
C SER A 175 -4.03 10.55 -4.10
N ALA A 176 -3.37 10.11 -5.18
CA ALA A 176 -1.92 10.17 -5.23
C ALA A 176 -1.41 11.61 -5.27
N VAL A 177 -2.04 12.47 -6.08
CA VAL A 177 -1.66 13.88 -6.28
C VAL A 177 -2.10 14.76 -5.12
N GLU A 178 -3.30 14.52 -4.58
CA GLU A 178 -3.91 15.39 -3.58
C GLU A 178 -3.74 14.88 -2.13
N GLY A 179 -3.37 13.61 -1.96
CA GLY A 179 -3.19 12.96 -0.65
C GLY A 179 -1.75 12.46 -0.43
N PHE A 180 -1.32 11.45 -1.17
CA PHE A 180 -0.05 10.74 -0.87
C PHE A 180 1.21 11.59 -1.14
N ILE A 181 1.29 12.29 -2.27
CA ILE A 181 2.46 13.15 -2.59
C ILE A 181 2.57 14.32 -1.58
N PRO A 182 1.49 15.06 -1.24
CA PRO A 182 1.54 16.04 -0.17
C PRO A 182 1.92 15.44 1.20
N LEU A 183 1.44 14.24 1.51
CA LEU A 183 1.82 13.53 2.73
C LEU A 183 3.31 13.18 2.77
N LEU A 184 3.91 12.77 1.65
CA LEU A 184 5.36 12.54 1.57
C LEU A 184 6.15 13.83 1.84
N ALA A 185 5.72 14.96 1.27
CA ALA A 185 6.33 16.25 1.54
C ALA A 185 6.22 16.67 3.02
N GLN A 186 5.10 16.34 3.69
CA GLN A 186 4.90 16.55 5.13
C GLN A 186 5.86 15.69 5.97
N VAL A 187 6.15 14.46 5.53
CA VAL A 187 6.98 13.49 6.26
C VAL A 187 8.48 13.71 6.04
N GLU A 188 8.89 14.29 4.90
CA GLU A 188 10.29 14.58 4.56
C GLU A 188 11.14 15.14 5.70
N PRO A 189 10.75 16.22 6.41
CA PRO A 189 11.56 16.77 7.49
C PRO A 189 11.70 15.80 8.67
N LYS A 190 10.74 14.89 8.88
CA LYS A 190 10.78 13.89 9.96
C LYS A 190 11.83 12.81 9.70
N LEU A 191 12.04 12.45 8.44
CA LEU A 191 13.02 11.42 8.04
C LEU A 191 14.48 11.88 8.14
N LYS A 192 14.72 13.19 8.28
CA LYS A 192 16.06 13.76 8.48
C LYS A 192 16.60 13.57 9.89
N SER A 193 15.72 13.31 10.85
CA SER A 193 16.09 13.10 12.25
C SER A 193 15.91 11.63 12.63
N PRO A 194 16.70 11.07 13.55
CA PRO A 194 16.46 9.72 14.06
C PRO A 194 15.04 9.61 14.63
N SER A 195 14.26 8.65 14.15
CA SER A 195 12.95 8.37 14.75
C SER A 195 13.14 7.90 16.19
N PRO A 196 12.28 8.32 17.14
CA PRO A 196 12.22 7.74 18.48
C PRO A 196 11.60 6.34 18.48
N LEU A 197 11.04 5.89 17.35
CA LEU A 197 10.37 4.61 17.20
C LEU A 197 11.22 3.66 16.36
N LYS A 198 11.24 2.39 16.76
CA LYS A 198 11.69 1.26 15.93
C LYS A 198 10.51 0.34 15.68
N ILE A 199 10.51 -0.37 14.56
CA ILE A 199 9.52 -1.39 14.25
C ILE A 199 10.21 -2.71 13.91
N VAL A 200 9.59 -3.82 14.31
CA VAL A 200 9.86 -5.14 13.77
C VAL A 200 8.59 -5.63 13.08
N SER A 201 8.68 -5.92 11.80
CA SER A 201 7.58 -6.41 10.96
C SER A 201 7.94 -7.76 10.37
N VAL A 202 7.11 -8.76 10.59
CA VAL A 202 7.28 -10.10 10.04
C VAL A 202 6.02 -10.51 9.29
N THR A 203 6.19 -10.90 8.02
CA THR A 203 5.11 -11.44 7.19
C THR A 203 5.46 -12.84 6.73
N ARG A 204 4.59 -13.82 6.96
CA ARG A 204 4.80 -15.24 6.63
C ARG A 204 3.57 -15.83 5.96
N GLU A 205 3.81 -16.80 5.08
CA GLU A 205 2.74 -17.69 4.63
C GLU A 205 2.38 -18.64 5.78
N LEU A 206 1.08 -18.71 6.10
CA LEU A 206 0.55 -19.57 7.16
C LEU A 206 -0.01 -20.89 6.61
N GLY A 207 -0.09 -21.00 5.28
CA GLY A 207 -0.70 -22.11 4.55
C GLY A 207 -2.13 -21.79 4.10
N GLY A 208 -2.65 -22.59 3.16
CA GLY A 208 -4.04 -22.49 2.68
C GLY A 208 -4.38 -21.19 1.94
N GLY A 209 -3.38 -20.48 1.42
CA GLY A 209 -3.57 -19.16 0.79
C GLY A 209 -3.73 -18.02 1.80
N ILE A 210 -3.27 -18.19 3.04
CA ILE A 210 -3.29 -17.15 4.08
C ILE A 210 -1.88 -16.69 4.41
N PHE A 211 -1.69 -15.38 4.54
CA PHE A 211 -0.43 -14.74 4.92
C PHE A 211 -0.63 -13.93 6.21
N GLY A 212 0.08 -14.27 7.28
CA GLY A 212 0.05 -13.53 8.53
C GLY A 212 1.10 -12.42 8.51
N SER A 213 0.75 -11.23 8.99
CA SER A 213 1.68 -10.12 9.18
C SER A 213 1.57 -9.56 10.58
N LEU A 214 2.69 -9.53 11.31
CA LEU A 214 2.80 -8.94 12.62
C LEU A 214 3.78 -7.78 12.59
N GLN A 215 3.33 -6.62 13.06
CA GLN A 215 4.12 -5.42 13.27
C GLN A 215 4.12 -5.06 14.75
N VAL A 216 5.30 -4.86 15.32
CA VAL A 216 5.47 -4.41 16.71
C VAL A 216 6.34 -3.16 16.72
N VAL A 217 5.81 -2.06 17.25
CA VAL A 217 6.49 -0.78 17.33
C VAL A 217 6.95 -0.54 18.76
N TYR A 218 8.22 -0.19 18.91
CA TYR A 218 8.84 0.09 20.19
C TYR A 218 9.30 1.54 20.25
N ASN A 219 9.18 2.14 21.43
CA ASN A 219 9.94 3.34 21.75
C ASN A 219 11.41 2.95 22.00
N LYS A 220 12.36 3.61 21.32
CA LYS A 220 13.79 3.25 21.38
C LYS A 220 14.45 3.61 22.71
N GLU A 221 13.95 4.62 23.41
CA GLU A 221 14.51 5.07 24.69
C GLU A 221 14.07 4.16 25.84
N THR A 222 12.77 3.82 25.87
CA THR A 222 12.19 3.02 26.96
C THR A 222 12.17 1.53 26.65
N ASN A 223 12.39 1.15 25.38
CA ASN A 223 12.22 -0.20 24.85
C ASN A 223 10.82 -0.79 25.06
N LYS A 224 9.82 0.05 25.33
CA LYS A 224 8.43 -0.34 25.53
C LYS A 224 7.70 -0.51 24.20
N ILE A 225 6.81 -1.49 24.13
CA ILE A 225 5.89 -1.64 23.00
C ILE A 225 4.89 -0.48 23.06
N VAL A 226 4.84 0.34 22.01
CA VAL A 226 3.91 1.47 21.89
C VAL A 226 2.82 1.22 20.86
N ASP A 227 3.03 0.27 19.95
CA ASP A 227 2.01 -0.16 19.03
C ASP A 227 2.18 -1.62 18.59
N PHE A 228 1.08 -2.21 18.16
CA PHE A 228 0.98 -3.58 17.67
C PHE A 228 -0.07 -3.63 16.55
N HIS A 229 0.24 -4.32 15.46
CA HIS A 229 -0.72 -4.62 14.40
C HIS A 229 -0.52 -6.05 13.90
N TYR A 230 -1.58 -6.85 13.97
CA TYR A 230 -1.64 -8.18 13.35
C TYR A 230 -2.77 -8.22 12.34
N ASP A 231 -2.51 -8.83 11.19
CA ASP A 231 -3.51 -9.08 10.16
C ASP A 231 -3.19 -10.38 9.41
N GLU A 232 -4.22 -10.95 8.80
CA GLU A 232 -4.13 -12.12 7.93
C GLU A 232 -4.69 -11.77 6.56
N PHE A 233 -3.89 -11.93 5.52
CA PHE A 233 -4.25 -11.61 4.16
C PHE A 233 -4.61 -12.87 3.40
N PHE A 234 -5.71 -12.82 2.65
CA PHE A 234 -5.98 -13.81 1.63
C PHE A 234 -5.00 -13.65 0.47
N ALA A 235 -4.72 -14.75 -0.21
CA ALA A 235 -3.85 -14.78 -1.37
C ALA A 235 -4.32 -13.84 -2.49
N ASP A 236 -3.39 -13.46 -3.37
CA ASP A 236 -3.68 -12.55 -4.46
C ASP A 236 -4.38 -13.24 -5.63
N GLU A 237 -4.29 -14.57 -5.72
CA GLU A 237 -5.03 -15.40 -6.66
C GLU A 237 -6.03 -16.31 -5.93
N LYS A 238 -7.18 -16.55 -6.55
CA LYS A 238 -8.30 -17.29 -5.93
C LYS A 238 -7.96 -18.76 -5.71
N ASP A 239 -7.27 -19.37 -6.66
CA ASP A 239 -6.91 -20.79 -6.67
C ASP A 239 -5.80 -21.15 -5.67
N GLU A 240 -5.06 -20.16 -5.18
CA GLU A 240 -4.11 -20.33 -4.07
C GLU A 240 -4.83 -20.51 -2.71
N ILE A 241 -6.11 -20.14 -2.60
CA ILE A 241 -6.91 -20.27 -1.38
C ILE A 241 -7.60 -21.64 -1.39
N THR A 242 -7.20 -22.50 -0.44
CA THR A 242 -7.65 -23.90 -0.39
C THR A 242 -9.13 -24.03 -0.03
N GLU A 243 -9.63 -23.19 0.86
CA GLU A 243 -11.04 -23.20 1.26
C GLU A 243 -11.89 -22.48 0.21
N GLU A 244 -12.67 -23.24 -0.58
CA GLU A 244 -13.48 -22.70 -1.68
C GLU A 244 -14.40 -21.56 -1.25
N THR A 245 -14.99 -21.67 -0.05
CA THR A 245 -15.90 -20.65 0.50
C THR A 245 -15.21 -19.30 0.80
N LEU A 246 -13.88 -19.31 0.94
CA LEU A 246 -13.06 -18.13 1.23
C LEU A 246 -12.42 -17.52 -0.03
N GLN A 247 -12.44 -18.19 -1.17
CA GLN A 247 -11.82 -17.72 -2.42
C GLN A 247 -12.35 -16.35 -2.87
N LYS A 248 -13.62 -16.03 -2.55
CA LYS A 248 -14.21 -14.72 -2.86
C LYS A 248 -13.53 -13.54 -2.15
N TYR A 249 -12.75 -13.78 -1.09
CA TYR A 249 -12.03 -12.75 -0.33
C TYR A 249 -10.58 -12.53 -0.79
N TYR A 250 -10.14 -13.14 -1.88
CA TYR A 250 -8.81 -12.92 -2.46
C TYR A 250 -8.45 -11.42 -2.56
N ARG A 251 -7.17 -11.11 -2.31
CA ARG A 251 -6.58 -9.74 -2.22
C ARG A 251 -7.11 -8.86 -1.07
N GLN A 252 -7.91 -9.42 -0.17
CA GLN A 252 -8.41 -8.72 1.02
C GLN A 252 -7.69 -9.20 2.28
N SER A 253 -7.86 -8.49 3.39
CA SER A 253 -7.38 -8.94 4.70
C SER A 253 -8.53 -9.25 5.64
N LYS A 254 -8.35 -10.21 6.54
CA LYS A 254 -9.35 -10.60 7.54
C LYS A 254 -9.68 -9.45 8.50
N TYR A 255 -8.70 -8.58 8.80
CA TYR A 255 -8.92 -7.43 9.69
C TYR A 255 -9.73 -6.30 9.02
N GLN A 256 -9.57 -6.08 7.72
CA GLN A 256 -10.18 -4.93 7.02
C GLN A 256 -11.35 -5.30 6.11
N SER A 257 -11.45 -6.55 5.66
CA SER A 257 -12.47 -6.99 4.72
C SER A 257 -13.85 -6.93 5.35
N LEU A 258 -14.69 -6.02 4.86
CA LEU A 258 -16.06 -5.90 5.32
C LEU A 258 -16.90 -7.14 4.98
N SER A 259 -16.72 -7.66 3.77
CA SER A 259 -17.45 -8.84 3.29
C SER A 259 -17.07 -10.07 4.10
N TYR A 260 -15.79 -10.31 4.37
CA TYR A 260 -15.35 -11.41 5.22
C TYR A 260 -15.92 -11.30 6.63
N LEU A 261 -15.77 -10.15 7.28
CA LEU A 261 -16.23 -9.94 8.65
C LEU A 261 -17.74 -10.16 8.77
N THR A 262 -18.52 -9.69 7.80
CA THR A 262 -19.98 -9.81 7.80
C THR A 262 -20.44 -11.23 7.47
N ASP A 263 -19.96 -11.80 6.36
CA ASP A 263 -20.42 -13.08 5.84
C ASP A 263 -20.05 -14.26 6.77
N THR A 264 -18.93 -14.15 7.47
CA THR A 264 -18.43 -15.20 8.37
C THR A 264 -18.76 -14.95 9.84
N ASN A 265 -19.36 -13.80 10.15
CA ASN A 265 -19.57 -13.33 11.53
C ASN A 265 -18.27 -13.42 12.36
N SER A 266 -17.15 -13.05 11.74
CA SER A 266 -15.82 -13.22 12.30
C SER A 266 -15.50 -12.12 13.32
N SER A 267 -15.04 -12.51 14.51
CA SER A 267 -14.54 -11.61 15.56
C SER A 267 -13.08 -11.19 15.37
N PHE A 268 -12.42 -11.62 14.28
CA PHE A 268 -10.97 -11.47 14.09
C PHE A 268 -10.45 -10.04 14.35
N LYS A 269 -11.13 -9.02 13.80
CA LYS A 269 -10.76 -7.62 14.01
C LYS A 269 -10.82 -7.20 15.48
N ASP A 270 -11.87 -7.62 16.18
CA ASP A 270 -12.09 -7.30 17.59
C ASP A 270 -11.10 -8.04 18.48
N ASP A 271 -10.81 -9.30 18.18
CA ASP A 271 -9.82 -10.11 18.89
C ASP A 271 -8.41 -9.51 18.74
N VAL A 272 -8.03 -9.08 17.54
CA VAL A 272 -6.77 -8.36 17.30
C VAL A 272 -6.72 -7.06 18.08
N ASN A 273 -7.80 -6.27 18.09
CA ASN A 273 -7.84 -5.00 18.81
C ASN A 273 -7.74 -5.18 20.33
N LYS A 274 -8.48 -6.14 20.88
CA LYS A 274 -8.40 -6.50 22.29
C LYS A 274 -7.00 -6.95 22.67
N TYR A 275 -6.38 -7.77 21.81
CA TYR A 275 -5.03 -8.23 22.02
C TYR A 275 -4.01 -7.07 21.96
N ARG A 276 -4.11 -6.20 20.95
CA ARG A 276 -3.30 -4.98 20.83
C ARG A 276 -3.30 -4.17 22.12
N SER A 277 -4.49 -3.89 22.67
CA SER A 277 -4.62 -3.16 23.95
C SER A 277 -3.86 -3.87 25.09
N SER A 278 -4.04 -5.19 25.23
CA SER A 278 -3.34 -5.93 26.29
C SER A 278 -1.81 -5.90 26.17
N ILE A 279 -1.28 -5.93 24.94
CA ILE A 279 0.17 -5.94 24.71
C ILE A 279 0.80 -4.57 24.92
N VAL A 280 0.08 -3.50 24.55
CA VAL A 280 0.53 -2.13 24.82
C VAL A 280 0.50 -1.86 26.33
N ASP A 281 -0.54 -2.30 27.04
CA ASP A 281 -0.66 -2.09 28.49
C ASP A 281 0.37 -2.89 29.29
N GLU A 282 0.65 -4.13 28.88
CA GLU A 282 1.60 -5.00 29.57
C GLU A 282 3.04 -4.90 29.05
N GLU A 283 3.23 -4.17 27.95
CA GLU A 283 4.53 -3.95 27.29
C GLU A 283 5.26 -5.24 26.92
N LYS A 284 4.52 -6.32 26.67
CA LYS A 284 5.09 -7.67 26.49
C LYS A 284 4.38 -8.46 25.38
N LEU A 285 5.11 -8.74 24.31
CA LEU A 285 4.65 -9.64 23.25
C LEU A 285 4.63 -11.10 23.74
N ARG A 286 3.49 -11.77 23.53
CA ARG A 286 3.29 -13.17 23.92
C ARG A 286 2.43 -13.90 22.89
N GLU A 287 2.24 -15.19 23.11
CA GLU A 287 1.30 -16.01 22.35
C GLU A 287 -0.14 -15.67 22.73
N SER A 288 -1.08 -16.02 21.86
CA SER A 288 -2.50 -15.81 22.03
C SER A 288 -3.27 -17.01 21.51
N ASP A 289 -4.06 -17.64 22.38
CA ASP A 289 -4.96 -18.73 21.99
C ASP A 289 -6.05 -18.25 21.03
N THR A 290 -6.48 -16.98 21.16
CA THR A 290 -7.55 -16.42 20.32
C THR A 290 -7.09 -16.08 18.91
N LEU A 291 -5.83 -15.69 18.74
CA LEU A 291 -5.24 -15.40 17.42
C LEU A 291 -4.62 -16.64 16.76
N GLY A 292 -4.47 -17.73 17.51
CA GLY A 292 -4.14 -19.06 17.00
C GLY A 292 -2.68 -19.28 16.60
N ASP A 293 -2.42 -20.48 16.09
CA ASP A 293 -1.06 -20.99 15.84
C ASP A 293 -0.27 -20.15 14.82
N GLY A 294 -0.95 -19.62 13.80
CA GLY A 294 -0.33 -18.79 12.78
C GLY A 294 0.31 -17.54 13.39
N PHE A 295 -0.43 -16.86 14.25
CA PHE A 295 0.05 -15.73 15.04
C PHE A 295 1.20 -16.14 15.98
N ASN A 296 1.03 -17.24 16.73
CA ASN A 296 2.02 -17.70 17.71
C ASN A 296 3.36 -18.06 17.07
N LYS A 297 3.35 -18.63 15.87
CA LYS A 297 4.57 -18.88 15.08
C LYS A 297 5.35 -17.58 14.82
N ILE A 298 4.66 -16.53 14.40
CA ILE A 298 5.30 -15.24 14.09
C ILE A 298 5.78 -14.55 15.38
N VAL A 299 5.02 -14.62 16.47
CA VAL A 299 5.43 -14.11 17.79
C VAL A 299 6.74 -14.75 18.24
N ASN A 300 6.84 -16.07 18.15
CA ASN A 300 8.04 -16.79 18.55
C ASN A 300 9.24 -16.40 17.69
N GLU A 301 9.03 -16.10 16.41
CA GLU A 301 10.07 -15.60 15.54
C GLU A 301 10.60 -14.23 16.01
N ILE A 302 9.71 -13.26 16.27
CA ILE A 302 10.09 -11.92 16.76
C ILE A 302 10.80 -12.02 18.12
N ASN A 303 10.31 -12.86 19.03
CA ASN A 303 10.89 -13.06 20.36
C ASN A 303 12.27 -13.74 20.30
N ASN A 304 12.56 -14.55 19.29
CA ASN A 304 13.87 -15.17 19.11
C ASN A 304 14.83 -14.26 18.35
N TYR A 305 14.33 -13.40 17.48
CA TYR A 305 15.13 -12.38 16.80
C TYR A 305 15.59 -11.26 17.74
N SER A 306 14.80 -10.96 18.78
CA SER A 306 15.08 -9.88 19.75
C SER A 306 16.00 -10.28 20.92
N LYS A 307 16.49 -11.53 20.95
CA LYS A 307 17.43 -12.05 21.96
C LYS A 307 18.86 -11.98 21.46
#